data_AF-A0A1F7XR51-F1
#
_entry.id   AF-A0A1F7XR51-F1
#
_cell.length_a   1.000
_cell.length_b   1.000
_cell.length_c   1.000
_cell.angle_alpha   90.00
_cell.angle_beta   90.00
_cell.angle_gamma   90.00
#
_symmetry.space_group_name_H-M   'P 1'
#
loop_
_entity.id
_entity.type
_entity.pdbx_description
1 polymer ?
#
loop_
_entity_poly.entity_id
_entity_poly.type
_entity_poly.pdbx_seq_one_letter_code
_entity_poly.pdbx_strand_id
1 'polypeptide(L)'
;MRKTLITTFLAGILLGGISFYTYKVSSINVTEVLSEKVEVTPTAIQTPTPTPQPTDTPTPTPTLVPTKKPIPTPTPVPTPTPIVKAPENFEPLFSEFASVYGVDANLLKKIAECETHFNNSVSAPPYAGMFQFLENTWVTYRKLMGKDPDINLRYGARESIETAAYVVSLGKLHLWPVCAK
;
A
#
# COMPACT_ATOMS: atom_id res chain seq x y z
N MET A 1 -2.78 9.78 -67.86
CA MET A 1 -1.68 9.15 -67.08
C MET A 1 -2.10 9.15 -65.62
N ARG A 2 -2.54 8.00 -65.10
CA ARG A 2 -3.11 7.86 -63.75
C ARG A 2 -2.51 6.57 -63.18
N LYS A 3 -1.74 6.70 -62.09
CA LYS A 3 -0.93 5.60 -61.52
C LYS A 3 -1.82 4.63 -60.74
N THR A 4 -1.69 3.37 -61.10
CA THR A 4 -2.28 2.14 -60.56
C THR A 4 -1.58 1.72 -59.26
N LEU A 5 -2.31 1.15 -58.28
CA LEU A 5 -2.12 -0.25 -57.81
C LEU A 5 -3.00 -0.55 -56.57
N ILE A 6 -3.99 -1.41 -56.78
CA ILE A 6 -4.64 -2.26 -55.78
C ILE A 6 -4.03 -3.65 -55.97
N THR A 7 -3.48 -4.28 -54.93
CA THR A 7 -3.28 -5.75 -54.91
C THR A 7 -3.20 -6.28 -53.48
N THR A 8 -4.23 -7.02 -53.08
CA THR A 8 -4.25 -8.00 -51.97
C THR A 8 -3.82 -9.37 -52.48
N PHE A 9 -2.96 -10.12 -51.77
CA PHE A 9 -2.84 -11.59 -51.92
C PHE A 9 -2.32 -12.28 -50.64
N LEU A 10 -2.72 -13.53 -50.50
CA LEU A 10 -2.73 -14.41 -49.31
C LEU A 10 -1.43 -15.19 -49.01
N ALA A 11 -1.30 -15.57 -47.73
CA ALA A 11 -0.76 -16.81 -47.13
C ALA A 11 0.73 -17.22 -47.29
N GLY A 12 1.38 -17.48 -46.13
CA GLY A 12 2.60 -18.28 -45.97
C GLY A 12 3.09 -18.37 -44.51
N ILE A 13 2.89 -19.52 -43.85
CA ILE A 13 3.40 -19.89 -42.51
C ILE A 13 4.72 -20.67 -42.65
N LEU A 14 5.73 -20.42 -41.79
CA LEU A 14 6.60 -21.45 -41.17
C LEU A 14 7.58 -20.86 -40.13
N LEU A 15 7.33 -21.22 -38.85
CA LEU A 15 8.24 -21.58 -37.76
C LEU A 15 9.37 -20.62 -37.30
N GLY A 16 9.13 -19.95 -36.16
CA GLY A 16 10.18 -19.42 -35.26
C GLY A 16 9.79 -19.70 -33.81
N GLY A 17 10.48 -20.67 -33.18
CA GLY A 17 10.10 -21.32 -31.93
C GLY A 17 10.19 -20.45 -30.66
N ILE A 18 9.32 -20.80 -29.73
CA ILE A 18 9.17 -20.24 -28.39
C ILE A 18 10.32 -20.73 -27.52
N SER A 19 11.14 -19.82 -26.99
CA SER A 19 12.23 -20.16 -26.07
C SER A 19 11.67 -20.32 -24.65
N PHE A 20 11.18 -21.53 -24.34
CA PHE A 20 10.88 -21.94 -22.97
C PHE A 20 12.21 -22.23 -22.25
N TYR A 21 12.61 -21.34 -21.35
CA TYR A 21 13.76 -21.54 -20.47
C TYR A 21 13.39 -22.54 -19.36
N THR A 22 13.50 -23.84 -19.66
CA THR A 22 13.34 -24.91 -18.67
C THR A 22 14.63 -25.04 -17.86
N TYR A 23 14.62 -24.54 -16.63
CA TYR A 23 15.72 -24.71 -15.68
C TYR A 23 15.75 -26.18 -15.22
N LYS A 24 16.78 -26.94 -15.62
CA LYS A 24 17.01 -28.30 -15.14
C LYS A 24 17.42 -28.25 -13.65
N VAL A 25 16.55 -28.74 -12.78
CA VAL A 25 16.95 -29.21 -11.43
C VAL A 25 17.71 -30.52 -11.63
N SER A 26 19.01 -30.51 -11.33
CA SER A 26 19.81 -31.72 -11.25
C SER A 26 19.56 -32.39 -9.90
N SER A 27 18.95 -33.57 -9.92
CA SER A 27 18.82 -34.48 -8.78
C SER A 27 20.19 -35.04 -8.40
N ILE A 28 20.72 -34.70 -7.22
CA ILE A 28 21.87 -35.39 -6.64
C ILE A 28 21.35 -36.66 -5.97
N ASN A 29 21.62 -37.81 -6.60
CA ASN A 29 21.44 -39.12 -6.00
C ASN A 29 22.56 -39.39 -5.01
N VAL A 30 22.17 -39.68 -3.77
CA VAL A 30 23.00 -40.23 -2.71
C VAL A 30 23.36 -41.69 -3.05
N THR A 31 24.46 -42.17 -2.46
CA THR A 31 24.96 -43.55 -2.34
C THR A 31 25.97 -44.03 -3.40
N GLU A 32 27.26 -44.00 -3.01
CA GLU A 32 28.11 -45.19 -3.13
C GLU A 32 29.10 -45.21 -1.96
N VAL A 33 28.99 -46.26 -1.15
CA VAL A 33 29.77 -46.52 0.06
C VAL A 33 30.96 -47.37 -0.36
N LEU A 34 32.18 -46.83 -0.32
CA LEU A 34 33.39 -47.63 -0.51
C LEU A 34 33.84 -48.17 0.85
N SER A 35 33.59 -49.45 1.05
CA SER A 35 33.96 -50.22 2.23
C SER A 35 35.46 -50.47 2.26
N GLU A 36 36.20 -49.75 3.10
CA GLU A 36 37.59 -50.07 3.45
C GLU A 36 37.65 -50.77 4.81
N LYS A 37 38.11 -52.02 4.80
CA LYS A 37 38.25 -52.88 5.98
C LYS A 37 39.52 -52.48 6.74
N VAL A 38 39.38 -51.69 7.80
CA VAL A 38 40.46 -51.38 8.74
C VAL A 38 40.40 -52.36 9.92
N GLU A 39 41.42 -53.20 10.04
CA GLU A 39 41.64 -54.09 11.18
C GLU A 39 42.30 -53.29 12.31
N VAL A 40 41.56 -53.03 13.39
CA VAL A 40 42.04 -52.29 14.56
C VAL A 40 42.28 -53.26 15.72
N THR A 41 43.54 -53.40 16.13
CA THR A 41 43.96 -54.10 17.35
C THR A 41 43.43 -53.37 18.58
N PRO A 42 42.71 -54.03 19.52
CA PRO A 42 42.21 -53.35 20.71
C PRO A 42 43.34 -53.09 21.72
N THR A 43 43.64 -51.81 21.98
CA THR A 43 44.37 -51.37 23.18
C THR A 43 43.39 -51.24 24.34
N ALA A 44 43.70 -51.88 25.47
CA ALA A 44 42.89 -51.82 26.69
C ALA A 44 42.78 -50.37 27.22
N ILE A 45 41.55 -49.85 27.29
CA ILE A 45 41.22 -48.56 27.92
C ILE A 45 40.88 -48.80 29.39
N GLN A 46 41.56 -48.07 30.27
CA GLN A 46 41.21 -48.02 31.70
C GLN A 46 40.01 -47.09 31.90
N THR A 47 38.99 -47.60 32.60
CA THR A 47 37.73 -46.92 32.90
C THR A 47 37.92 -45.93 34.07
N PRO A 48 37.66 -44.62 33.92
CA PRO A 48 37.65 -43.70 35.06
C PRO A 48 36.38 -43.87 35.90
N THR A 49 36.54 -43.84 37.23
CA THR A 49 35.49 -43.93 38.24
C THR A 49 34.61 -42.66 38.25
N PRO A 50 33.27 -42.75 38.36
CA PRO A 50 32.41 -41.57 38.34
C PRO A 50 32.50 -40.76 39.64
N THR A 51 32.68 -39.44 39.51
CA THR A 51 32.63 -38.45 40.59
C THR A 51 31.17 -38.03 40.84
N PRO A 52 30.70 -37.89 42.08
CA PRO A 52 29.32 -37.46 42.35
C PRO A 52 29.09 -36.00 41.90
N GLN A 53 27.99 -35.77 41.18
CA GLN A 53 27.55 -34.46 40.68
C GLN A 53 26.75 -33.70 41.76
N PRO A 54 26.93 -32.38 41.91
CA PRO A 54 26.16 -31.58 42.85
C PRO A 54 24.68 -31.52 42.45
N THR A 55 23.81 -31.61 43.45
CA THR A 55 22.35 -31.54 43.30
C THR A 55 21.87 -30.09 43.39
N ASP A 56 21.22 -29.60 42.34
CA ASP A 56 20.66 -28.25 42.32
C ASP A 56 19.39 -28.15 43.18
N THR A 57 19.40 -27.24 44.15
CA THR A 57 18.24 -26.92 45.00
C THR A 57 17.25 -26.05 44.23
N PRO A 58 15.93 -26.34 44.22
CA PRO A 58 14.96 -25.53 43.49
C PRO A 58 14.83 -24.12 44.10
N THR A 59 14.95 -23.10 43.25
CA THR A 59 14.75 -21.70 43.61
C THR A 59 13.24 -21.39 43.66
N PRO A 60 12.73 -20.67 44.68
CA PRO A 60 11.32 -20.35 44.77
C PRO A 60 10.85 -19.46 43.61
N THR A 61 9.73 -19.82 43.02
CA THR A 61 9.12 -19.12 41.88
C THR A 61 8.38 -17.87 42.36
N PRO A 62 8.55 -16.69 41.72
CA PRO A 62 7.88 -15.47 42.13
C PRO A 62 6.37 -15.53 41.86
N THR A 63 5.58 -15.14 42.85
CA THR A 63 4.11 -15.05 42.78
C THR A 63 3.69 -13.80 41.99
N LEU A 64 2.93 -13.98 40.91
CA LEU A 64 2.41 -12.86 40.10
C LEU A 64 1.28 -12.13 40.82
N VAL A 65 1.46 -10.82 41.05
CA VAL A 65 0.41 -9.94 41.60
C VAL A 65 -0.61 -9.62 40.49
N PRO A 66 -1.94 -9.65 40.77
CA PRO A 66 -2.95 -9.35 39.77
C PRO A 66 -2.85 -7.90 39.29
N THR A 67 -2.61 -7.75 37.99
CA THR A 67 -2.55 -6.46 37.30
C THR A 67 -3.97 -5.90 37.12
N LYS A 68 -4.20 -4.66 37.54
CA LYS A 68 -5.51 -3.99 37.35
C LYS A 68 -5.80 -3.88 35.85
N LYS A 69 -6.93 -4.45 35.42
CA LYS A 69 -7.42 -4.36 34.04
C LYS A 69 -7.60 -2.87 33.66
N PRO A 70 -7.09 -2.40 32.51
CA PRO A 70 -7.32 -1.03 32.07
C PRO A 70 -8.81 -0.78 31.89
N ILE A 71 -9.30 0.34 32.43
CA ILE A 71 -10.66 0.81 32.18
C ILE A 71 -10.72 1.38 30.74
N PRO A 72 -11.71 1.01 29.92
CA PRO A 72 -11.85 1.62 28.59
C PRO A 72 -12.11 3.11 28.75
N THR A 73 -11.24 3.92 28.14
CA THR A 73 -11.40 5.37 28.09
C THR A 73 -12.61 5.71 27.21
N PRO A 74 -13.50 6.64 27.61
CA PRO A 74 -14.61 7.04 26.76
C PRO A 74 -14.10 7.56 25.43
N THR A 75 -14.66 7.05 24.34
CA THR A 75 -14.36 7.53 22.99
C THR A 75 -14.86 8.98 22.88
N PRO A 76 -14.04 9.94 22.42
CA PRO A 76 -14.48 11.31 22.26
C PRO A 76 -15.64 11.37 21.25
N VAL A 77 -16.66 12.16 21.58
CA VAL A 77 -17.76 12.46 20.66
C VAL A 77 -17.20 13.34 19.53
N PRO A 78 -17.48 13.04 18.25
CA PRO A 78 -17.02 13.89 17.15
C PRO A 78 -17.68 15.27 17.24
N THR A 79 -16.86 16.31 17.19
CA THR A 79 -17.33 17.70 17.05
C THR A 79 -18.01 17.87 15.69
N PRO A 80 -19.19 18.51 15.62
CA PRO A 80 -19.87 18.73 14.34
C PRO A 80 -19.04 19.62 13.41
N THR A 81 -18.96 19.25 12.14
CA THR A 81 -18.29 20.06 11.12
C THR A 81 -19.18 21.25 10.72
N PRO A 82 -18.63 22.47 10.59
CA PRO A 82 -19.39 23.63 10.13
C PRO A 82 -20.06 23.39 8.77
N ILE A 83 -21.30 23.87 8.62
CA ILE A 83 -22.01 23.79 7.34
C ILE A 83 -21.44 24.86 6.41
N VAL A 84 -20.85 24.43 5.30
CA VAL A 84 -20.33 25.30 4.23
C VAL A 84 -21.18 25.08 2.97
N LYS A 85 -21.61 26.16 2.33
CA LYS A 85 -22.39 26.12 1.08
C LYS A 85 -21.44 26.28 -0.10
N ALA A 86 -21.35 25.27 -0.98
CA ALA A 86 -20.55 25.40 -2.19
C ALA A 86 -21.34 26.15 -3.29
N PRO A 87 -20.64 26.66 -4.31
CA PRO A 87 -21.29 27.12 -5.54
C PRO A 87 -22.19 26.04 -6.17
N GLU A 88 -23.31 26.45 -6.75
CA GLU A 88 -24.35 25.55 -7.26
C GLU A 88 -23.82 24.55 -8.30
N ASN A 89 -22.84 24.94 -9.10
CA ASN A 89 -22.21 24.09 -10.10
C ASN A 89 -21.29 23.00 -9.50
N PHE A 90 -20.89 23.12 -8.23
CA PHE A 90 -20.02 22.17 -7.55
C PHE A 90 -20.74 21.33 -6.50
N GLU A 91 -21.84 21.81 -5.90
CA GLU A 91 -22.60 21.09 -4.87
C GLU A 91 -22.96 19.64 -5.27
N PRO A 92 -23.41 19.35 -6.52
CA PRO A 92 -23.68 17.97 -6.94
C PRO A 92 -22.44 17.07 -6.90
N LEU A 93 -21.26 17.60 -7.24
CA LEU A 93 -20.00 16.84 -7.21
C LEU A 93 -19.58 16.51 -5.78
N PHE A 94 -19.72 17.47 -4.86
CA PHE A 94 -19.46 17.23 -3.44
C PHE A 94 -20.40 16.17 -2.89
N SER A 95 -21.70 16.25 -3.19
CA SER A 95 -22.68 15.25 -2.74
C SER A 95 -22.41 13.87 -3.33
N GLU A 96 -22.11 13.80 -4.63
CA GLU A 96 -21.79 12.56 -5.34
C GLU A 96 -20.58 11.87 -4.72
N PHE A 97 -19.43 12.54 -4.67
CA PHE A 97 -18.20 11.90 -4.23
C PHE A 97 -18.13 11.70 -2.72
N ALA A 98 -18.76 12.57 -1.92
CA ALA A 98 -18.94 12.30 -0.50
C ALA A 98 -19.70 10.98 -0.27
N SER A 99 -20.78 10.76 -1.03
CA SER A 99 -21.54 9.51 -0.96
C SER A 99 -20.75 8.31 -1.49
N VAL A 100 -20.04 8.45 -2.61
CA VAL A 100 -19.25 7.36 -3.21
C VAL A 100 -18.16 6.86 -2.27
N TYR A 101 -17.47 7.78 -1.58
CA TYR A 101 -16.34 7.45 -0.71
C TYR A 101 -16.71 7.34 0.77
N GLY A 102 -17.97 7.59 1.14
CA GLY A 102 -18.43 7.51 2.52
C GLY A 102 -17.79 8.55 3.44
N VAL A 103 -17.59 9.78 2.94
CA VAL A 103 -16.95 10.88 3.67
C VAL A 103 -17.93 12.03 3.91
N ASP A 104 -17.64 12.90 4.87
CA ASP A 104 -18.47 14.08 5.13
C ASP A 104 -18.30 15.12 4.01
N ALA A 105 -19.40 15.43 3.32
CA ALA A 105 -19.45 16.47 2.29
C ALA A 105 -19.08 17.85 2.85
N ASN A 106 -19.46 18.15 4.10
CA ASN A 106 -19.12 19.43 4.72
C ASN A 106 -17.63 19.56 5.00
N LEU A 107 -16.94 18.46 5.34
CA LEU A 107 -15.49 18.44 5.46
C LEU A 107 -14.81 18.74 4.12
N LEU A 108 -15.26 18.13 3.02
CA LEU A 108 -14.72 18.43 1.69
C LEU A 108 -14.94 19.89 1.29
N LYS A 109 -16.15 20.41 1.51
CA LYS A 109 -16.48 21.81 1.23
C LYS A 109 -15.67 22.77 2.09
N LYS A 110 -15.48 22.46 3.36
CA LYS A 110 -14.62 23.23 4.28
C LYS A 110 -13.18 23.30 3.78
N ILE A 111 -12.63 22.18 3.32
CA ILE A 111 -11.27 22.16 2.78
C ILE A 111 -11.20 23.02 1.51
N ALA A 112 -12.10 22.81 0.54
CA ALA A 112 -12.12 23.58 -0.71
C ALA A 112 -12.32 25.09 -0.51
N GLU A 113 -13.19 25.48 0.43
CA GLU A 113 -13.39 26.88 0.80
C GLU A 113 -12.12 27.48 1.39
N CYS A 114 -11.46 26.77 2.30
CA CYS A 114 -10.25 27.22 2.96
C CYS A 114 -9.03 27.30 2.01
N GLU A 115 -8.91 26.36 1.06
CA GLU A 115 -7.78 26.31 0.13
C GLU A 115 -7.87 27.40 -0.95
N THR A 116 -9.05 27.61 -1.54
CA THR A 116 -9.18 28.47 -2.73
C THR A 116 -10.50 29.22 -2.85
N HIS A 117 -11.37 29.18 -1.84
CA HIS A 117 -12.76 29.64 -1.96
C HIS A 117 -13.47 28.99 -3.17
N PHE A 118 -13.31 27.67 -3.31
CA PHE A 118 -13.83 26.85 -4.42
C PHE A 118 -13.27 27.18 -5.82
N ASN A 119 -12.24 28.01 -5.96
CA ASN A 119 -11.67 28.33 -7.25
C ASN A 119 -10.78 27.18 -7.77
N ASN A 120 -11.28 26.45 -8.77
CA ASN A 120 -10.58 25.31 -9.36
C ASN A 120 -9.48 25.69 -10.35
N SER A 121 -9.26 26.97 -10.66
CA SER A 121 -8.23 27.44 -11.60
C SER A 121 -7.03 28.09 -10.91
N VAL A 122 -6.93 27.99 -9.57
CA VAL A 122 -5.79 28.54 -8.83
C VAL A 122 -4.53 27.73 -9.09
N SER A 123 -3.45 28.43 -9.45
CA SER A 123 -2.11 27.88 -9.60
C SER A 123 -1.15 28.57 -8.64
N ALA A 124 -0.56 27.80 -7.73
CA ALA A 124 0.47 28.27 -6.80
C ALA A 124 1.59 27.21 -6.75
N PRO A 125 2.48 27.15 -7.76
CA PRO A 125 3.43 26.06 -7.92
C PRO A 125 4.20 25.77 -6.62
N PRO A 126 4.26 24.50 -6.18
CA PRO A 126 3.88 23.27 -6.90
C PRO A 126 2.42 22.82 -6.74
N TYR A 127 1.56 23.64 -6.16
CA TYR A 127 0.16 23.35 -5.88
C TYR A 127 -0.78 23.87 -6.97
N ALA A 128 -1.90 23.17 -7.20
CA ALA A 128 -2.88 23.56 -8.19
C ALA A 128 -4.29 23.08 -7.84
N GLY A 129 -5.28 23.80 -8.37
CA GLY A 129 -6.69 23.41 -8.33
C GLY A 129 -7.40 23.77 -7.04
N MET A 130 -8.66 23.35 -6.94
CA MET A 130 -9.59 23.70 -5.85
C MET A 130 -9.05 23.30 -4.46
N PHE A 131 -8.32 22.19 -4.39
CA PHE A 131 -7.78 21.65 -3.14
C PHE A 131 -6.27 21.85 -3.00
N GLN A 132 -5.66 22.66 -3.87
CA GLN A 132 -4.21 22.92 -3.89
C GLN A 132 -3.40 21.62 -3.78
N PHE A 133 -3.65 20.65 -4.66
CA PHE A 133 -2.90 19.39 -4.64
C PHE A 133 -1.46 19.60 -5.08
N LEU A 134 -0.50 19.07 -4.32
CA LEU A 134 0.90 18.91 -4.76
C LEU A 134 0.99 17.88 -5.90
N GLU A 135 1.88 18.09 -6.87
CA GLU A 135 1.98 17.25 -8.08
C GLU A 135 2.19 15.76 -7.77
N ASN A 136 3.17 15.44 -6.93
CA ASN A 136 3.48 14.05 -6.60
C ASN A 136 2.36 13.39 -5.79
N THR A 137 1.70 14.15 -4.93
CA THR A 137 0.54 13.72 -4.16
C THR A 137 -0.61 13.37 -5.11
N TRP A 138 -0.90 14.25 -6.08
CA TRP A 138 -1.91 14.03 -7.11
C TRP A 138 -1.66 12.74 -7.89
N VAL A 139 -0.45 12.61 -8.46
CA VAL A 139 -0.06 11.43 -9.24
C VAL A 139 -0.20 10.15 -8.43
N THR A 140 0.18 10.19 -7.15
CA THR A 140 0.08 9.03 -6.25
C THR A 140 -1.36 8.58 -6.09
N TYR A 141 -2.26 9.48 -5.69
CA TYR A 141 -3.65 9.08 -5.39
C TYR A 141 -4.46 8.77 -6.64
N ARG A 142 -4.24 9.48 -7.75
CA ARG A 142 -4.89 9.13 -9.04
C ARG A 142 -4.52 7.73 -9.50
N LYS A 143 -3.25 7.34 -9.38
CA LYS A 143 -2.81 5.96 -9.67
C LYS A 143 -3.46 4.94 -8.74
N LEU A 144 -3.55 5.22 -7.44
CA LEU A 144 -4.22 4.33 -6.48
C LEU A 144 -5.72 4.17 -6.79
N MET A 145 -6.37 5.19 -7.34
CA MET A 145 -7.76 5.13 -7.81
C MET A 145 -7.92 4.40 -9.15
N GLY A 146 -6.82 4.06 -9.83
CA GLY A 146 -6.87 3.54 -11.21
C GLY A 146 -7.33 4.59 -12.24
N LYS A 147 -7.07 5.87 -11.98
CA LYS A 147 -7.49 7.01 -12.81
C LYS A 147 -6.30 7.70 -13.47
N ASP A 148 -6.58 8.52 -14.48
CA ASP A 148 -5.56 9.31 -15.18
C ASP A 148 -4.78 10.22 -14.21
N PRO A 149 -3.44 10.07 -14.10
CA PRO A 149 -2.60 10.86 -13.22
C PRO A 149 -2.10 12.18 -13.81
N ASP A 150 -2.56 12.62 -14.99
CA ASP A 150 -2.19 13.94 -15.55
C ASP A 150 -2.38 15.04 -14.51
N ILE A 151 -1.29 15.77 -14.23
CA ILE A 151 -1.23 16.83 -13.22
C ILE A 151 -2.15 18.02 -13.54
N ASN A 152 -2.53 18.22 -14.80
CA ASN A 152 -3.42 19.30 -15.20
C ASN A 152 -4.88 19.03 -14.81
N LEU A 153 -5.23 17.77 -14.55
CA LEU A 153 -6.56 17.42 -14.05
C LEU A 153 -6.81 17.94 -12.63
N ARG A 154 -5.79 18.42 -11.92
CA ARG A 154 -5.96 19.19 -10.66
C ARG A 154 -6.89 20.39 -10.84
N TYR A 155 -6.91 21.01 -12.02
CA TYR A 155 -7.78 22.14 -12.30
C TYR A 155 -9.25 21.72 -12.59
N GLY A 156 -9.49 20.45 -12.91
CA GLY A 156 -10.83 19.92 -13.14
C GLY A 156 -11.58 19.77 -11.82
N ALA A 157 -12.74 20.42 -11.68
CA ALA A 157 -13.50 20.37 -10.43
C ALA A 157 -13.94 18.94 -10.09
N ARG A 158 -14.35 18.16 -11.08
CA ARG A 158 -14.76 16.76 -10.88
C ARG A 158 -13.61 15.90 -10.38
N GLU A 159 -12.48 15.94 -11.08
CA GLU A 159 -11.30 15.16 -10.75
C GLU A 159 -10.71 15.57 -9.41
N SER A 160 -10.67 16.87 -9.12
CA SER A 160 -10.20 17.40 -7.83
C SER A 160 -11.08 16.98 -6.67
N ILE A 161 -12.41 17.13 -6.78
CA ILE A 161 -13.34 16.73 -5.71
C ILE A 161 -13.34 15.21 -5.51
N GLU A 162 -13.35 14.41 -6.59
CA GLU A 162 -13.25 12.95 -6.52
C GLU A 162 -11.97 12.51 -5.79
N THR A 163 -10.83 13.10 -6.17
CA THR A 163 -9.54 12.75 -5.59
C THR A 163 -9.46 13.19 -4.13
N ALA A 164 -9.98 14.36 -3.78
CA ALA A 164 -10.05 14.82 -2.39
C ALA A 164 -10.93 13.89 -1.53
N ALA A 165 -12.09 13.48 -2.03
CA ALA A 165 -12.98 12.54 -1.35
C ALA A 165 -12.29 11.19 -1.08
N TYR A 166 -11.57 10.65 -2.07
CA TYR A 166 -10.77 9.44 -1.89
C TYR A 166 -9.65 9.60 -0.86
N VAL A 167 -8.93 10.72 -0.91
CA VAL A 167 -7.84 11.00 0.04
C VAL A 167 -8.38 11.10 1.48
N VAL A 168 -9.52 11.76 1.65
CA VAL A 168 -10.21 11.88 2.95
C VAL A 168 -10.70 10.50 3.42
N SER A 169 -11.20 9.64 2.55
CA SER A 169 -11.64 8.29 2.94
C SER A 169 -10.50 7.40 3.42
N LEU A 170 -9.27 7.70 3.01
CA LEU A 170 -8.05 7.06 3.52
C LEU A 170 -7.53 7.68 4.84
N GLY A 171 -8.23 8.66 5.41
CA GLY A 171 -7.85 9.37 6.63
C GLY A 171 -6.65 10.31 6.46
N LYS A 172 -6.34 10.73 5.23
CA LYS A 172 -5.11 11.51 4.91
C LYS A 172 -5.32 13.03 5.05
N LEU A 173 -6.00 13.45 6.11
CA LEU A 173 -6.31 14.85 6.40
C LEU A 173 -5.07 15.73 6.61
N HIS A 174 -3.92 15.13 6.98
CA HIS A 174 -2.65 15.84 7.16
C HIS A 174 -2.12 16.51 5.87
N LEU A 175 -2.68 16.18 4.71
CA LEU A 175 -2.37 16.87 3.45
C LEU A 175 -2.95 18.29 3.41
N TRP A 176 -3.95 18.58 4.25
CA TRP A 176 -4.53 19.91 4.46
C TRP A 176 -4.42 20.30 5.94
N PRO A 177 -3.20 20.52 6.47
CA PRO A 177 -2.94 20.64 7.91
C PRO A 177 -3.60 21.86 8.56
N VAL A 178 -4.00 22.84 7.76
CA VAL A 178 -4.77 24.01 8.21
C VAL A 178 -6.26 23.80 7.95
N CYS A 179 -6.62 23.38 6.74
CA CYS A 179 -8.01 23.38 6.28
C CYS A 179 -8.85 22.17 6.75
N ALA A 180 -8.23 21.06 7.17
CA ALA A 180 -8.93 19.85 7.62
C ALA A 180 -9.07 19.72 9.16
N LYS A 181 -8.63 20.73 9.93
CA LYS A 181 -8.74 20.75 11.40
C LYS A 181 -10.14 21.06 11.89
#